data_AF-A0A7W5L2D3-F1
#
_entry.id   AF-A0A7W5L2D3-F1
#
_cell.length_a   1.000
_cell.length_b   1.000
_cell.length_c   1.000
_cell.angle_alpha   90.00
_cell.angle_beta   90.00
_cell.angle_gamma   90.00
#
_symmetry.space_group_name_H-M   'P 1'
#
loop_
_entity.id
_entity.type
_entity.pdbx_description
1 polymer ?
#
loop_
_entity_poly.entity_id
_entity_poly.type
_entity_poly.pdbx_seq_one_letter_code
_entity_poly.pdbx_strand_id
1 'polypeptide(L)'
;MHFLGVFAIGSLIGAGIFHVGMLIAFERLANEVNKYGPNLVTKIGKGLPEIDLRSQAIPSELKSKFVLYRRAWAVVISIFMMPVAVYLFTKAFVAAV
;
A
#
# COMPACT_ATOMS: atom_id res chain seq x y z
N MET A 1 22.24 -16.47 11.12
CA MET A 1 21.69 -15.80 9.91
C MET A 1 20.43 -16.47 9.32
N HIS A 2 20.01 -17.65 9.78
CA HIS A 2 18.80 -18.34 9.26
C HIS A 2 17.48 -17.65 9.67
N PHE A 3 17.34 -17.25 10.94
CA PHE A 3 16.12 -16.62 11.46
C PHE A 3 15.77 -15.29 10.75
N LEU A 4 16.75 -14.41 10.54
CA LEU A 4 16.53 -13.10 9.90
C LEU A 4 16.07 -13.24 8.44
N GLY A 5 16.60 -14.23 7.70
CA GLY A 5 16.19 -14.50 6.33
C GLY A 5 14.76 -15.04 6.24
N VAL A 6 14.40 -16.01 7.10
CA VAL A 6 13.03 -16.53 7.18
C VAL A 6 12.04 -15.41 7.56
N PHE A 7 12.41 -14.55 8.51
CA PHE A 7 11.58 -13.43 8.94
C PHE A 7 11.40 -12.38 7.83
N ALA A 8 12.44 -12.08 7.05
CA ALA A 8 12.34 -11.19 5.89
C ALA A 8 11.44 -11.75 4.79
N ILE A 9 11.55 -13.06 4.47
CA ILE A 9 10.69 -13.72 3.49
C ILE A 9 9.23 -13.71 3.95
N GLY A 10 8.97 -14.07 5.21
CA GLY A 10 7.63 -14.03 5.79
C GLY A 10 7.02 -12.62 5.76
N SER A 11 7.83 -11.60 6.05
CA SER A 11 7.40 -10.21 5.98
C SER A 11 7.08 -9.76 4.55
N LEU A 12 7.86 -10.20 3.56
CA LEU A 12 7.63 -9.90 2.15
C LEU A 12 6.34 -10.56 1.63
N ILE A 13 6.10 -11.82 2.01
CA ILE A 13 4.85 -12.53 1.68
C ILE A 13 3.65 -11.82 2.33
N GLY A 14 3.77 -11.47 3.62
CA GLY A 14 2.74 -10.71 4.34
C GLY A 14 2.43 -9.37 3.68
N ALA A 15 3.45 -8.62 3.29
CA ALA A 15 3.30 -7.37 2.53
C ALA A 15 2.56 -7.59 1.20
N GLY A 16 2.90 -8.66 0.46
CA GLY A 16 2.26 -9.00 -0.80
C GLY A 16 0.77 -9.30 -0.66
N ILE A 17 0.41 -10.17 0.29
CA ILE A 17 -0.99 -10.54 0.57
C ILE A 17 -1.78 -9.29 0.98
N PHE A 18 -1.24 -8.49 1.91
CA PHE A 18 -1.87 -7.27 2.36
C PHE A 18 -2.03 -6.25 1.21
N HIS A 19 -1.02 -6.11 0.35
CA HIS A 19 -1.07 -5.22 -0.81
C HIS A 19 -2.22 -5.60 -1.76
N VAL A 20 -2.36 -6.89 -2.10
CA VAL A 20 -3.45 -7.38 -2.96
C VAL A 20 -4.81 -7.15 -2.31
N GLY A 21 -4.95 -7.44 -1.01
CA GLY A 21 -6.19 -7.17 -0.27
C GLY A 21 -6.58 -5.69 -0.28
N MET A 22 -5.60 -4.80 -0.11
CA MET A 22 -5.81 -3.36 -0.21
C MET A 22 -6.20 -2.92 -1.62
N LEU A 23 -5.62 -3.49 -2.68
CA LEU A 23 -6.03 -3.19 -4.06
C LEU A 23 -7.51 -3.49 -4.30
N ILE A 24 -8.00 -4.63 -3.81
CA ILE A 24 -9.43 -5.00 -3.91
C ILE A 24 -10.30 -4.00 -3.14
N ALA A 25 -9.89 -3.63 -1.93
CA ALA A 25 -10.61 -2.66 -1.11
C ALA A 25 -10.67 -1.28 -1.79
N PHE A 26 -9.57 -0.87 -2.40
CA PHE A 26 -9.45 0.35 -3.19
C PHE A 26 -10.29 0.33 -4.46
N GLU A 27 -10.37 -0.80 -5.15
CA GLU A 27 -11.23 -0.96 -6.34
C GLU A 27 -12.71 -0.83 -5.97
N ARG A 28 -13.14 -1.44 -4.86
CA ARG A 28 -14.51 -1.26 -4.35
C ARG A 28 -14.80 0.21 -4.03
N LEU A 29 -13.87 0.88 -3.35
CA LEU A 29 -14.01 2.29 -2.99
C LEU A 29 -14.00 3.20 -4.23
N ALA A 30 -13.18 2.87 -5.24
CA ALA A 30 -13.14 3.55 -6.52
C ALA A 30 -14.47 3.42 -7.28
N ASN A 31 -15.07 2.23 -7.29
CA ASN A 31 -16.37 2.00 -7.90
C ASN A 31 -17.48 2.81 -7.21
N GLU A 32 -17.44 2.94 -5.89
CA GLU A 32 -18.36 3.84 -5.16
C GLU A 32 -18.16 5.31 -5.56
N VAL A 33 -16.91 5.77 -5.68
CA VAL A 33 -16.60 7.14 -6.11
C VAL A 33 -17.05 7.42 -7.55
N ASN A 34 -16.87 6.46 -8.46
CA ASN A 34 -17.26 6.61 -9.88
C ASN A 34 -18.78 6.73 -10.07
N LYS A 35 -19.61 6.34 -9.09
CA LYS A 35 -21.07 6.59 -9.14
C LYS A 35 -21.40 8.08 -9.12
N TYR A 36 -20.52 8.92 -8.59
CA TYR A 36 -20.72 10.37 -8.47
C TYR A 36 -20.18 11.16 -9.66
N GLY A 37 -19.49 10.50 -10.59
CA GLY A 37 -18.99 11.12 -11.82
C GLY A 37 -17.94 10.26 -12.51
N PRO A 38 -17.91 10.25 -13.85
CA PRO A 38 -16.88 9.53 -14.60
C PRO A 38 -15.50 10.14 -14.34
N ASN A 39 -14.47 9.29 -14.34
CA ASN A 39 -13.06 9.68 -14.20
C ASN A 39 -12.67 10.42 -12.90
N LEU A 40 -13.48 10.30 -11.85
CA LEU A 40 -13.14 10.84 -10.52
C LEU A 40 -12.02 10.05 -9.83
N VAL A 41 -11.77 8.82 -10.29
CA VAL A 41 -10.68 7.96 -9.86
C VAL A 41 -9.68 7.79 -11.00
N THR A 42 -8.41 8.09 -10.73
CA THR A 42 -7.28 7.84 -11.63
C THR A 42 -6.36 6.78 -11.03
N LYS A 43 -5.67 5.99 -11.86
CA LYS A 43 -4.60 5.08 -11.41
C LYS A 43 -3.26 5.71 -11.76
N ILE A 44 -2.59 6.38 -10.82
CA ILE A 44 -1.30 7.03 -11.07
C ILE A 44 -0.15 6.22 -10.46
N GLY A 45 0.81 5.82 -11.30
CA GLY A 45 2.21 5.52 -10.98
C GLY A 45 2.54 4.32 -10.09
N LYS A 46 1.82 4.08 -8.98
CA LYS A 46 2.16 3.08 -7.96
C LYS A 46 1.19 1.90 -7.87
N GLY A 47 0.33 1.73 -8.89
CA GLY A 47 -0.70 0.69 -8.92
C GLY A 47 -1.87 0.91 -7.93
N LEU A 48 -1.85 1.99 -7.14
CA LEU A 48 -2.95 2.38 -6.26
C LEU A 48 -3.85 3.39 -6.98
N PRO A 49 -5.19 3.31 -6.80
CA PRO A 49 -6.05 4.36 -7.28
C PRO A 49 -5.84 5.64 -6.48
N GLU A 50 -6.21 6.74 -7.10
CA GLU A 50 -6.11 8.10 -6.62
C GLU A 50 -7.39 8.84 -6.98
N ILE A 51 -7.88 9.68 -6.08
CA ILE A 51 -9.10 10.46 -6.30
C ILE A 51 -8.78 11.94 -6.25
N ASP A 52 -9.51 12.73 -7.02
CA ASP A 52 -9.42 14.18 -6.91
C ASP A 52 -10.08 14.65 -5.60
N LEU A 53 -9.26 14.94 -4.59
CA LEU A 53 -9.71 15.44 -3.30
C LEU A 53 -10.40 16.81 -3.39
N ARG A 54 -10.17 17.58 -4.46
CA ARG A 54 -10.78 18.89 -4.68
C ARG A 54 -12.16 18.80 -5.34
N SER A 55 -12.50 17.65 -5.93
CA SER A 55 -13.80 17.45 -6.57
C SER A 55 -14.95 17.63 -5.57
N GLN A 56 -15.87 18.55 -5.87
CA GLN A 56 -17.06 18.76 -5.05
C GLN A 56 -18.11 17.65 -5.22
N ALA A 57 -17.98 16.84 -6.27
CA ALA A 57 -18.89 15.72 -6.55
C ALA A 57 -18.71 14.54 -5.58
N ILE A 58 -17.51 14.38 -5.00
CA ILE A 58 -17.21 13.25 -4.11
C ILE A 58 -17.61 13.59 -2.67
N PRO A 59 -18.45 12.78 -2.01
CA PRO A 59 -18.75 12.92 -0.59
C PRO A 59 -17.48 12.94 0.28
N SER A 60 -17.47 13.81 1.30
CA SER A 60 -16.34 13.95 2.25
C SER A 60 -16.02 12.66 3.00
N GLU A 61 -17.03 11.81 3.24
CA GLU A 61 -16.86 10.49 3.85
C GLU A 61 -16.00 9.57 2.98
N LEU A 62 -16.27 9.50 1.68
CA LEU A 62 -15.50 8.69 0.74
C LEU A 62 -14.07 9.21 0.59
N LYS A 63 -13.88 10.53 0.55
CA LYS A 63 -12.54 11.14 0.56
C LYS A 63 -11.74 10.73 1.80
N SER A 64 -12.38 10.80 2.97
CA SER A 64 -11.76 10.44 4.25
C SER A 64 -11.38 8.97 4.30
N LYS A 65 -12.28 8.07 3.84
CA LYS A 65 -11.99 6.63 3.71
C LYS A 65 -10.79 6.38 2.77
N PHE A 66 -10.73 7.07 1.64
CA PHE A 66 -9.65 6.91 0.67
C PHE A 66 -8.29 7.31 1.25
N VAL A 67 -8.24 8.46 1.94
CA VAL A 67 -7.03 8.94 2.62
C VAL A 67 -6.63 7.97 3.75
N LEU A 68 -7.60 7.49 4.54
CA LEU A 68 -7.35 6.54 5.61
C LEU A 68 -6.75 5.24 5.08
N TYR A 69 -7.33 4.68 4.02
CA TYR A 69 -6.88 3.43 3.41
C TYR A 69 -5.47 3.59 2.85
N ARG A 70 -5.16 4.74 2.23
CA ARG A 70 -3.82 5.03 1.70
C ARG A 70 -2.79 5.16 2.81
N ARG A 71 -3.14 5.80 3.92
CA ARG A 71 -2.27 5.90 5.11
C ARG A 71 -2.06 4.53 5.76
N ALA A 72 -3.12 3.76 5.94
CA ALA A 72 -3.04 2.40 6.48
C ALA A 72 -2.14 1.52 5.61
N TRP A 73 -2.30 1.59 4.28
CA TRP A 73 -1.44 0.89 3.34
C TRP A 73 0.03 1.26 3.52
N ALA A 74 0.34 2.57 3.54
CA ALA A 74 1.70 3.06 3.66
C ALA A 74 2.36 2.61 4.98
N VAL A 75 1.63 2.68 6.09
CA VAL A 75 2.14 2.26 7.42
C VAL A 75 2.43 0.76 7.44
N VAL A 76 1.46 -0.06 7.03
CA VAL A 76 1.58 -1.52 7.09
C VAL A 76 2.70 -2.02 6.17
N ILE A 77 2.77 -1.52 4.93
CA ILE A 77 3.86 -1.86 4.01
C ILE A 77 5.22 -1.43 4.59
N SER A 78 5.31 -0.25 5.19
CA SER A 78 6.56 0.22 5.81
C SER A 78 7.03 -0.70 6.94
N ILE A 79 6.10 -1.17 7.78
CA ILE A 79 6.39 -2.13 8.85
C ILE A 79 6.91 -3.45 8.28
N PHE A 80 6.26 -3.99 7.25
CA PHE A 80 6.69 -5.25 6.64
C PHE A 80 8.00 -5.14 5.84
N MET A 81 8.31 -3.96 5.30
CA MET A 81 9.56 -3.74 4.57
C MET A 81 10.77 -3.52 5.48
N MET A 82 10.56 -3.13 6.75
CA MET A 82 11.66 -2.89 7.69
C MET A 82 12.53 -4.14 7.94
N PRO A 83 11.97 -5.34 8.21
CA PRO A 83 12.76 -6.56 8.32
C PRO A 83 13.55 -6.92 7.06
N VAL A 84 12.95 -6.67 5.88
CA VAL A 84 13.61 -6.90 4.59
C VAL A 84 14.81 -5.98 4.42
N ALA A 85 14.65 -4.69 4.72
CA ALA A 85 15.73 -3.73 4.69
C ALA A 85 16.86 -4.14 5.64
N VAL A 86 16.54 -4.47 6.89
CA VAL A 86 17.53 -4.91 7.89
C VAL A 86 18.27 -6.17 7.43
N TYR A 87 17.57 -7.15 6.85
CA TYR A 87 18.19 -8.36 6.31
C TYR A 87 19.16 -8.04 5.16
N LEU A 88 18.74 -7.20 4.20
CA LEU A 88 19.56 -6.80 3.07
C LEU A 88 20.80 -6.00 3.51
N PHE A 89 20.65 -5.04 4.42
CA PHE A 89 21.77 -4.28 4.98
C PHE A 89 22.77 -5.19 5.71
N THR A 90 22.27 -6.11 6.52
CA THR A 90 23.13 -7.07 7.25
C THR A 90 23.90 -7.96 6.28
N LYS A 91 23.24 -8.46 5.24
CA LYS A 91 23.87 -9.29 4.19
C LYS A 91 24.91 -8.51 3.38
N ALA A 92 24.60 -7.27 3.00
CA ALA A 92 25.51 -6.41 2.25
C ALA A 92 26.76 -6.05 3.06
N PHE A 93 26.60 -5.72 4.35
CA PHE A 93 27.72 -5.41 5.23
C PHE A 93 28.65 -6.61 5.42
N VAL A 94 28.10 -7.81 5.64
CA VAL A 94 28.89 -9.04 5.76
C VAL A 94 29.60 -9.40 4.46
N ALA A 95 29.03 -9.07 3.29
CA ALA A 95 29.67 -9.33 2.01
C ALA A 95 30.76 -8.30 1.64
N ALA A 96 30.80 -7.16 2.33
CA ALA A 96 31.77 -6.07 2.11
C ALA A 96 33.00 -6.15 3.02
N VAL A 97 33.01 -7.09 3.98
CA VAL A 97 34.10 -7.40 4.92
C VAL A 97 34.72 -8.73 4.55
#